data_AF-A0A2T2VG52-F1
#
_entry.id   AF-A0A2T2VG52-F1
#
_cell.length_a   1.000
_cell.length_b   1.000
_cell.length_c   1.000
_cell.angle_alpha   90.00
_cell.angle_beta   90.00
_cell.angle_gamma   90.00
#
_symmetry.space_group_name_H-M   'P 1'
#
loop_
_entity.id
_entity.type
_entity.pdbx_description
1 polymer ?
#
loop_
_entity_poly.entity_id
_entity_poly.type
_entity_poly.pdbx_seq_one_letter_code
_entity_poly.pdbx_strand_id
1 'polypeptide(L)'
;MTVVWDGLPVHWGTDVRTFLSGGAAQRLHLEQLPSYAPDLNPDEGVWNWLKYVEMKNLCCRSLDQLKLESGLVVPTAQPALYSYPQQFPSLLWRRPSRWPTAPLRCGRATSAPSPSGSRR
;
A
#
# COMPACT_ATOMS: atom_id res chain seq x y z
N MET A 1 6.24 16.71 -0.79
CA MET A 1 6.18 15.49 -1.64
C MET A 1 5.15 14.56 -1.03
N THR A 2 4.30 13.94 -1.85
CA THR A 2 3.28 13.00 -1.35
C THR A 2 3.73 11.56 -1.59
N VAL A 3 3.59 10.73 -0.57
CA VAL A 3 3.84 9.29 -0.63
C VAL A 3 2.48 8.60 -0.46
N VAL A 4 2.12 7.79 -1.45
CA VAL A 4 0.93 6.93 -1.39
C VAL A 4 1.41 5.52 -1.07
N TRP A 5 0.75 4.85 -0.13
CA TRP A 5 1.10 3.49 0.29
C TRP A 5 -0.12 2.71 0.76
N ASP A 6 0.03 1.39 0.88
CA ASP A 6 -1.07 0.50 1.21
C ASP A 6 -1.25 0.29 2.73
N GLY A 7 -2.04 -0.73 3.09
CA GLY A 7 -2.32 -1.11 4.47
C GLY A 7 -1.24 -1.95 5.15
N LEU A 8 -0.09 -2.22 4.52
CA LEU A 8 0.87 -3.18 5.04
C LEU A 8 1.43 -2.72 6.40
N PRO A 9 1.44 -3.58 7.45
CA PRO A 9 1.84 -3.17 8.80
C PRO A 9 3.26 -2.59 8.89
N VAL A 10 4.15 -2.94 7.97
CA VAL A 10 5.53 -2.41 7.90
C VAL A 10 5.57 -0.90 7.72
N HIS A 11 4.59 -0.30 7.03
CA HIS A 11 4.46 1.15 6.87
C HIS A 11 4.21 1.87 8.20
N TRP A 12 3.70 1.15 9.20
CA TRP A 12 3.42 1.66 10.53
C TRP A 12 4.43 1.18 11.57
N GLY A 13 5.55 0.60 11.13
CA GLY A 13 6.62 0.12 12.00
C GLY A 13 7.30 1.25 12.80
N THR A 14 8.01 0.88 13.86
CA THR A 14 8.71 1.82 14.75
C THR A 14 9.72 2.67 14.01
N ASP A 15 10.46 2.08 13.06
CA ASP A 15 11.50 2.79 12.30
C ASP A 15 10.90 3.89 11.43
N VAL A 16 9.77 3.60 10.77
CA VAL A 16 9.07 4.59 9.95
C VAL A 16 8.54 5.74 10.81
N ARG A 17 7.94 5.44 11.97
CA ARG A 17 7.48 6.48 12.91
C ARG A 17 8.64 7.33 13.42
N THR A 18 9.76 6.70 13.76
CA THR A 18 10.97 7.39 14.23
C THR A 18 11.49 8.33 13.15
N PHE A 19 11.62 7.85 11.90
CA PHE A 19 12.01 8.66 10.75
C PHE A 19 11.07 9.86 10.51
N LEU A 20 9.76 9.66 10.58
CA LEU A 20 8.77 10.72 10.42
C LEU A 20 8.86 11.76 11.54
N SER A 21 8.98 11.30 12.79
CA SER A 21 9.13 12.17 13.97
C SER A 21 10.46 12.93 13.99
N GLY A 22 11.51 12.40 13.35
CA GLY A 22 12.82 13.04 13.17
C GLY A 22 12.83 14.21 12.18
N GLY A 23 11.66 14.68 11.72
CA GLY A 23 11.51 15.84 10.86
C GLY A 23 11.11 15.53 9.42
N ALA A 24 11.08 14.26 9.00
CA ALA A 24 10.66 13.90 7.64
C ALA A 24 9.19 14.25 7.36
N ALA A 25 8.34 14.23 8.39
CA ALA A 25 6.92 14.62 8.27
C ALA A 25 6.71 16.08 7.83
N GLN A 26 7.72 16.95 7.92
CA GLN A 26 7.63 18.33 7.42
C GLN A 26 7.71 18.41 5.88
N ARG A 27 8.30 17.38 5.24
CA ARG A 27 8.54 17.35 3.79
C ARG A 27 7.71 16.29 3.07
N LEU A 28 7.29 15.25 3.80
CA LEU A 28 6.53 14.12 3.29
C LEU A 28 5.08 14.19 3.78
N HIS A 29 4.15 14.20 2.83
CA HIS A 29 2.73 14.00 3.08
C HIS A 29 2.39 12.55 2.80
N LEU A 30 1.85 11.83 3.78
CA LEU A 30 1.51 10.42 3.65
C LEU A 30 0.02 10.27 3.37
N GLU A 31 -0.32 9.53 2.33
CA GLU A 31 -1.69 9.19 1.95
C GLU A 31 -1.83 7.67 1.97
N GLN A 32 -2.70 7.18 2.84
CA GLN A 32 -2.98 5.75 2.90
C GLN A 32 -4.12 5.38 1.95
N LEU A 33 -3.91 4.34 1.15
CA LEU A 33 -4.97 3.75 0.37
C LEU A 33 -6.01 3.07 1.27
N PRO A 34 -7.30 3.08 0.90
CA PRO A 34 -8.30 2.27 1.60
C PRO A 34 -7.89 0.79 1.65
N SER A 35 -8.36 0.08 2.68
CA SER A 35 -8.11 -1.36 2.79
C SER A 35 -8.68 -2.08 1.57
N TYR A 36 -7.92 -3.04 1.03
CA TYR A 36 -8.29 -3.83 -0.16
C TYR A 36 -8.62 -2.97 -1.39
N ALA A 37 -7.85 -1.91 -1.66
CA ALA A 37 -7.98 -1.10 -2.86
C ALA A 37 -6.81 -1.26 -3.85
N PRO A 38 -6.56 -2.48 -4.40
CA PRO A 38 -5.47 -2.71 -5.33
C PRO A 38 -5.63 -1.90 -6.63
N ASP A 39 -6.86 -1.67 -7.06
CA ASP A 39 -7.17 -0.86 -8.26
C ASP A 39 -6.66 0.59 -8.14
N LEU A 40 -6.58 1.11 -6.92
CA LEU A 40 -6.09 2.47 -6.66
C LEU A 40 -4.57 2.53 -6.50
N ASN A 41 -3.89 1.39 -6.40
CA ASN A 41 -2.46 1.34 -6.17
C ASN A 41 -1.71 1.34 -7.51
N PRO A 42 -0.97 2.41 -7.86
CA PRO A 42 -0.28 2.50 -9.15
C PRO A 42 0.84 1.47 -9.34
N ASP A 43 1.36 0.91 -8.25
CA ASP A 43 2.36 -0.16 -8.34
C ASP A 43 1.77 -1.43 -8.97
N GLU A 44 0.48 -1.73 -8.80
CA GLU A 44 -0.18 -2.92 -9.34
C GLU A 44 -0.17 -2.88 -10.86
N GLY A 45 -0.35 -1.70 -11.46
CA GLY A 45 -0.22 -1.50 -12.91
C GLY A 45 1.20 -1.81 -13.41
N VAL A 46 2.22 -1.33 -12.68
CA VAL A 46 3.63 -1.63 -13.00
C VAL A 46 3.90 -3.12 -12.86
N TRP A 47 3.44 -3.76 -11.79
CA TRP A 47 3.61 -5.19 -11.55
C TRP A 47 2.91 -6.04 -12.60
N ASN A 48 1.70 -5.67 -12.99
CA ASN A 48 0.92 -6.35 -14.02
C ASN A 48 1.67 -6.32 -15.36
N TRP A 49 2.10 -5.13 -15.81
CA TRP A 49 2.88 -5.01 -17.03
C TRP A 49 4.20 -5.79 -16.96
N LEU A 50 4.93 -5.69 -15.85
CA LEU A 50 6.19 -6.39 -15.68
C LEU A 50 6.01 -7.91 -15.82
N LYS A 51 5.01 -8.48 -15.14
CA LYS A 51 4.78 -9.93 -15.09
C LYS A 51 4.22 -10.50 -16.40
N TYR A 52 3.32 -9.77 -17.05
CA TYR A 52 2.52 -10.30 -18.17
C TYR A 52 2.91 -9.77 -19.54
N VAL A 53 3.71 -8.69 -19.61
CA VAL A 53 4.19 -8.12 -20.86
C VAL A 53 5.70 -8.32 -20.97
N GLU A 54 6.47 -7.63 -20.13
CA GLU A 54 7.92 -7.55 -20.35
C GLU A 54 8.67 -8.82 -19.95
N MET A 55 8.44 -9.32 -18.73
CA MET A 55 9.14 -10.50 -18.21
C MET A 55 8.31 -11.78 -18.38
N LYS A 56 7.35 -11.77 -19.29
CA LYS A 56 6.47 -12.92 -19.52
C LYS A 56 7.32 -14.12 -19.97
N ASN A 57 7.20 -15.24 -19.24
CA ASN A 57 7.94 -16.49 -19.48
C ASN A 57 9.47 -16.38 -19.33
N LEU A 58 9.99 -15.30 -18.76
CA LEU A 58 11.41 -15.18 -18.46
C LEU A 58 11.76 -16.04 -17.23
N CYS A 59 12.62 -17.04 -17.43
CA CYS A 59 13.09 -17.93 -16.36
C CYS A 59 14.53 -17.58 -15.98
N CYS A 60 14.70 -16.77 -14.93
CA CYS A 60 16.01 -16.47 -14.37
C CYS A 60 16.55 -17.68 -13.58
N ARG A 61 17.83 -18.02 -13.75
CA ARG A 61 18.50 -19.12 -13.04
C ARG A 61 19.20 -18.68 -11.75
N SER A 62 19.29 -17.38 -11.51
CA SER A 62 19.88 -16.80 -10.31
C SER A 62 19.20 -15.48 -9.95
N LEU A 63 19.38 -15.04 -8.70
CA LEU A 63 18.91 -13.75 -8.25
C LEU A 63 19.65 -12.59 -8.95
N ASP A 64 20.91 -12.78 -9.33
CA ASP A 64 21.66 -11.73 -10.03
C ASP A 64 21.17 -11.54 -11.46
N GLN A 65 20.79 -12.63 -12.14
CA GLN A 65 20.11 -12.54 -13.41
C GLN A 65 18.76 -11.81 -13.24
N LEU A 66 17.96 -12.17 -12.24
CA LEU A 66 16.68 -11.49 -11.99
C LEU A 66 16.85 -9.97 -11.77
N LYS A 67 17.85 -9.56 -10.98
CA LYS A 67 18.17 -8.14 -10.75
C LYS A 67 18.58 -7.42 -12.04
N LEU A 68 19.41 -8.06 -12.86
CA LEU A 68 19.84 -7.49 -14.14
C LEU A 68 18.64 -7.27 -15.06
N GLU A 69 17.87 -8.33 -15.31
CA GLU A 69 16.73 -8.30 -16.24
C GLU A 69 15.67 -7.29 -15.77
N SER A 70 15.31 -7.31 -14.47
CA SER A 70 14.35 -6.32 -13.93
C SER A 70 14.90 -4.89 -13.97
N GLY A 71 16.20 -4.68 -13.72
CA GLY A 71 16.85 -3.36 -13.75
C GLY A 71 16.90 -2.74 -15.15
N LEU A 72 17.01 -3.55 -16.20
CA LEU A 72 16.93 -3.09 -17.60
C LEU A 72 15.53 -2.66 -18.00
N VAL A 73 14.52 -3.27 -17.38
CA VAL A 73 13.11 -3.14 -17.75
C VAL A 73 12.38 -2.03 -16.99
N VAL A 74 12.62 -1.86 -15.69
CA VAL A 74 11.88 -0.87 -14.87
C VAL A 74 11.91 0.57 -15.43
N PRO A 75 13.01 1.08 -16.04
CA PRO A 75 13.02 2.41 -16.63
C PRO A 75 12.03 2.60 -17.79
N THR A 76 11.60 1.52 -18.45
CA THR A 76 10.67 1.57 -19.58
C THR A 76 9.21 1.41 -19.18
N ALA A 77 8.90 1.33 -17.87
CA ALA A 77 7.54 1.09 -17.36
C ALA A 77 6.55 2.28 -17.52
N GLN A 78 6.99 3.44 -18.01
CA GLN A 78 6.12 4.61 -18.21
C GLN A 78 4.85 4.35 -19.06
N PRO A 79 4.88 3.56 -20.16
CA PRO A 79 3.68 3.21 -20.91
C PRO A 79 2.68 2.38 -20.10
N ALA A 80 3.12 1.59 -19.12
CA ALA A 80 2.27 0.75 -18.28
C ALA A 80 1.38 1.56 -17.33
N LEU A 81 1.91 2.67 -16.79
CA LEU A 81 1.17 3.57 -15.91
C LEU A 81 -0.01 4.25 -16.60
N TYR A 82 0.03 4.38 -17.94
CA TYR A 82 -1.01 5.05 -18.74
C TYR A 82 -1.89 4.10 -19.57
N SER A 83 -1.42 2.88 -19.88
CA SER A 83 -2.08 2.00 -20.87
C SER A 83 -3.12 1.03 -20.30
N TYR A 84 -3.33 0.97 -18.98
CA TYR A 84 -4.36 0.14 -18.35
C TYR A 84 -5.47 0.99 -17.69
N PRO A 85 -6.46 1.49 -18.46
CA PRO A 85 -7.48 2.43 -17.97
C PRO A 85 -8.62 1.79 -17.15
N GLN A 86 -8.49 0.54 -16.67
CA GLN A 86 -9.59 -0.15 -15.98
C GLN A 86 -9.69 0.14 -14.47
N GLN A 87 -8.79 0.92 -13.86
CA GLN A 87 -8.68 0.94 -12.38
C GLN A 87 -8.57 2.34 -11.72
N PHE A 88 -8.46 3.44 -12.47
CA PHE A 88 -8.41 4.79 -11.90
C PHE A 88 -9.67 5.60 -12.20
N PRO A 89 -10.73 5.55 -11.35
CA PRO A 89 -11.80 6.53 -11.44
C PRO A 89 -11.27 7.88 -10.96
N SER A 90 -11.24 8.85 -11.87
CA SER A 90 -10.83 10.25 -11.70
C SER A 90 -11.61 11.05 -10.64
N LEU A 91 -12.52 10.41 -9.89
CA LEU A 91 -13.51 11.05 -9.02
C LEU A 91 -13.22 10.92 -7.51
N LEU A 92 -12.21 10.17 -7.08
CA LEU A 92 -11.94 9.92 -5.65
C LEU A 92 -10.93 10.86 -4.98
N TRP A 93 -10.26 11.76 -5.70
CA TRP A 93 -9.35 12.75 -5.08
C TRP A 93 -10.07 13.95 -4.41
N ARG A 94 -11.31 13.79 -3.93
CA ARG A 94 -11.95 14.82 -3.09
C ARG A 94 -11.42 14.71 -1.67
N ARG A 95 -10.50 15.62 -1.32
CA ARG A 95 -9.90 15.87 0.00
C ARG A 95 -10.88 15.58 1.16
N PRO A 96 -10.58 14.68 2.11
CA PRO A 96 -11.15 14.76 3.44
C PRO A 96 -10.44 15.90 4.18
N SER A 97 -11.15 16.98 4.41
CA SER A 97 -10.73 17.99 5.39
C SER A 97 -10.76 17.35 6.77
N ARG A 98 -9.57 17.20 7.39
CA ARG A 98 -9.33 16.88 8.82
C ARG A 98 -9.13 15.39 9.14
N TRP A 99 -7.87 15.05 9.38
CA TRP A 99 -7.45 13.82 10.07
C TRP A 99 -7.93 13.82 11.53
N PRO A 100 -8.44 12.71 12.08
CA PRO A 100 -8.75 12.63 13.50
C PRO A 100 -7.46 12.54 14.33
N THR A 101 -7.08 13.64 14.97
CA THR A 101 -6.09 13.68 16.06
C THR A 101 -6.65 13.09 17.36
N ALA A 102 -7.22 11.89 17.30
CA ALA A 102 -7.68 11.19 18.50
C ALA A 102 -6.60 10.18 18.94
N PRO A 103 -6.09 10.25 20.18
CA PRO A 103 -5.19 9.23 20.69
C PRO A 103 -5.93 7.90 20.78
N LEU A 104 -5.36 6.85 20.20
CA LEU A 104 -5.87 5.48 20.29
C LEU A 104 -5.89 5.06 21.76
N ARG A 105 -7.08 5.06 22.37
CA ARG A 105 -7.30 4.51 23.72
C ARG A 105 -7.14 3.00 23.61
N CYS A 106 -6.05 2.47 24.17
CA CYS A 106 -5.81 1.04 24.26
C CYS A 106 -6.83 0.44 25.26
N GLY A 107 -7.94 -0.10 24.74
CA GLY A 107 -8.96 -0.77 25.53
C GLY A 107 -8.61 -2.25 25.69
N ARG A 108 -8.16 -2.62 26.90
CA ARG A 108 -8.03 -4.00 27.36
C ARG A 108 -9.35 -4.73 27.14
N ALA A 109 -9.31 -5.87 26.44
CA ALA A 109 -10.47 -6.74 26.25
C ALA A 109 -11.00 -7.19 27.62
N THR A 110 -12.16 -6.66 28.02
CA THR A 110 -12.98 -7.24 29.08
C THR A 110 -13.80 -8.37 28.48
N SER A 111 -13.59 -9.58 28.99
CA SER A 111 -14.39 -10.77 28.72
C SER A 111 -15.88 -10.50 28.91
N ALA A 112 -16.69 -10.89 27.93
CA ALA A 112 -18.15 -10.91 28.04
C ALA A 112 -18.61 -12.02 29.00
N PRO A 113 -19.69 -11.83 29.79
CA PRO A 113 -20.25 -12.90 30.61
C PRO A 113 -21.11 -13.85 29.75
N SER A 114 -20.96 -15.16 29.99
CA SER A 114 -21.74 -16.24 29.37
C SER A 114 -23.23 -16.14 29.73
N PRO A 115 -24.16 -16.38 28.80
CA PRO A 115 -25.58 -16.43 29.13
C PRO A 115 -25.95 -17.79 29.72
N SER A 116 -26.37 -17.80 31.00
CA SER A 116 -27.06 -18.93 31.62
C SER A 116 -28.53 -18.92 31.19
N GLY A 117 -28.92 -19.83 30.29
CA GLY A 117 -30.31 -20.11 29.96
C GLY A 117 -30.72 -21.48 30.51
N SER A 118 -31.57 -21.49 31.54
CA SER A 118 -32.21 -22.69 32.08
C SER A 118 -33.23 -23.24 31.08
N ARG A 119 -33.14 -24.53 30.75
CA ARG A 119 -34.23 -25.29 30.14
C ARG A 119 -35.08 -25.93 31.25
N ARG A 120 -36.39 -25.90 31.00
CA ARG A 120 -37.54 -26.51 31.70
C ARG A 120 -38.17 -25.66 32.79
#